data_AF-A0A1G2YJN0-F1
#
_entry.id   AF-A0A1G2YJN0-F1
#
_cell.length_a   1.000
_cell.length_b   1.000
_cell.length_c   1.000
_cell.angle_alpha   90.00
_cell.angle_beta   90.00
_cell.angle_gamma   90.00
#
_symmetry.space_group_name_H-M   'P 1'
#
loop_
_entity.id
_entity.type
_entity.pdbx_description
1 polymer ?
#
loop_
_entity_poly.entity_id
_entity_poly.type
_entity_poly.pdbx_seq_one_letter_code
_entity_poly.pdbx_strand_id
1 'polypeptide(L)'
;MCDFCIKTTDAVWRSITVGQRYRTPDLYKGKDFSIEQKSHERLKISPQAVSVSKSAIEATIHYLRSHQHDMDSPCEIRSSNDKTTAGPLCCTAREENYGVRCINYILPILQKNAIAGINPVRPNSTWLLKW
;
A
#
# COMPACT_ATOMS: atom_id res chain seq x y z
N MET A 1 0.82 -16.36 -8.40
CA MET A 1 0.51 -14.92 -8.42
C MET A 1 -0.51 -14.65 -9.52
N CYS A 2 -1.44 -13.69 -9.37
CA CYS A 2 -2.53 -13.50 -10.33
C CYS A 2 -2.16 -12.52 -11.46
N ASP A 3 -2.53 -12.80 -12.71
CA ASP A 3 -2.19 -11.96 -13.87
C ASP A 3 -2.62 -10.49 -13.72
N PHE A 4 -3.80 -10.27 -13.15
CA PHE A 4 -4.29 -8.93 -12.83
C PHE A 4 -3.38 -8.21 -11.84
N CYS A 5 -2.89 -8.92 -10.82
CA CYS A 5 -2.05 -8.38 -9.76
C CYS A 5 -0.73 -7.87 -10.37
N ILE A 6 -0.12 -8.68 -11.25
CA ILE A 6 1.11 -8.35 -11.97
C ILE A 6 0.87 -7.12 -12.86
N LYS A 7 -0.12 -7.18 -13.76
CA LYS A 7 -0.41 -6.09 -14.72
C LYS A 7 -0.75 -4.77 -14.03
N THR A 8 -1.54 -4.82 -12.96
CA THR A 8 -1.91 -3.64 -12.16
C THR A 8 -0.69 -3.07 -11.47
N THR A 9 0.13 -3.92 -10.86
CA THR A 9 1.38 -3.49 -10.22
C THR A 9 2.33 -2.86 -11.22
N ASP A 10 2.49 -3.41 -12.43
CA ASP A 10 3.33 -2.83 -13.48
C ASP A 10 2.82 -1.48 -13.99
N ALA A 11 1.50 -1.32 -14.09
CA ALA A 11 0.89 -0.03 -14.44
C ALA A 11 1.14 1.02 -13.36
N VAL A 12 0.86 0.70 -12.09
CA VAL A 12 1.15 1.55 -10.93
C VAL A 12 2.64 1.85 -10.85
N TRP A 13 3.50 0.85 -11.02
CA TRP A 13 4.94 1.03 -10.92
C TRP A 13 5.45 1.99 -11.98
N ARG A 14 4.94 1.91 -13.22
CA ARG A 14 5.31 2.84 -14.30
C ARG A 14 4.86 4.27 -14.03
N SER A 15 3.70 4.49 -13.40
CA SER A 15 3.17 5.83 -13.13
C SER A 15 3.90 6.58 -12.00
N ILE A 16 4.61 5.87 -11.11
CA ILE A 16 5.31 6.49 -9.99
C ILE A 16 6.55 7.25 -10.49
N THR A 17 6.67 8.53 -10.12
CA THR A 17 7.85 9.36 -10.41
C THR A 17 8.58 9.77 -9.14
N VAL A 18 9.88 9.99 -9.25
CA VAL A 18 10.67 10.63 -8.18
C VAL A 18 10.14 12.05 -7.93
N GLY A 19 10.13 12.48 -6.67
CA GLY A 19 9.56 13.75 -6.22
C GLY A 19 8.04 13.74 -6.02
N GLN A 20 7.35 12.68 -6.45
CA GLN A 20 5.90 12.56 -6.26
C GLN A 20 5.55 12.48 -4.78
N ARG A 21 4.58 13.29 -4.36
CA ARG A 21 4.14 13.43 -2.97
C ARG A 21 2.84 12.69 -2.69
N TYR A 22 2.73 12.22 -1.45
CA TYR A 22 1.63 11.44 -0.91
C TYR A 22 1.46 11.74 0.59
N ARG A 23 0.36 11.28 1.17
CA ARG A 23 0.08 11.34 2.60
C ARG A 23 -0.36 9.97 3.09
N THR A 24 0.14 9.50 4.23
CA THR A 24 -0.25 8.20 4.79
C THR A 24 -1.75 8.19 5.16
N PRO A 25 -2.43 7.02 5.15
CA PRO A 25 -3.89 6.91 5.16
C PRO A 25 -4.65 7.53 6.34
N ASP A 26 -4.01 7.74 7.49
CA ASP A 26 -4.71 8.21 8.69
C ASP A 26 -5.08 9.69 8.61
N LEU A 27 -6.34 10.04 8.90
CA LEU A 27 -6.80 11.42 8.84
C LEU A 27 -6.06 12.34 9.83
N TYR A 28 -5.91 11.88 11.08
CA TYR A 28 -5.42 12.70 12.20
C TYR A 28 -3.91 12.58 12.41
N LYS A 29 -3.34 11.40 12.14
CA LYS A 29 -1.90 11.09 12.30
C LYS A 29 -1.18 10.94 10.96
N GLY A 30 -1.85 11.30 9.86
CA GLY A 30 -1.30 11.24 8.52
C GLY A 30 -0.01 12.04 8.41
N LYS A 31 1.03 11.44 7.83
CA LYS A 31 2.30 12.09 7.53
C LYS A 31 2.47 12.19 6.03
N ASP A 32 2.98 13.33 5.58
CA ASP A 32 3.35 13.49 4.17
C ASP A 32 4.67 12.75 3.91
N PHE A 33 4.81 12.25 2.68
CA PHE A 33 6.02 11.61 2.20
C PHE A 33 6.18 11.83 0.69
N SER A 34 7.38 11.57 0.20
CA SER A 34 7.69 11.60 -1.23
C SER A 34 8.56 10.42 -1.65
N ILE A 35 8.51 10.13 -2.95
CA ILE A 35 9.42 9.16 -3.58
C ILE A 35 10.76 9.83 -3.79
N GLU A 36 11.76 9.45 -3.00
CA GLU A 36 13.12 9.95 -3.10
C GLU A 36 13.89 9.27 -4.23
N GLN A 37 13.72 7.96 -4.37
CA GLN A 37 14.37 7.16 -5.41
C GLN A 37 13.44 6.05 -5.87
N LYS A 38 13.63 5.62 -7.12
CA LYS A 38 12.91 4.51 -7.74
C LYS A 38 13.89 3.66 -8.53
N SER A 39 13.94 2.36 -8.23
CA SER A 39 14.63 1.36 -9.03
C SER A 39 13.62 0.44 -9.73
N HIS A 40 14.11 -0.63 -10.36
CA HIS A 40 13.24 -1.64 -10.95
C HIS A 40 12.35 -2.33 -9.90
N GLU A 41 12.85 -2.50 -8.68
CA GLU A 41 12.20 -3.33 -7.66
C GLU A 41 11.85 -2.59 -6.36
N ARG A 42 12.39 -1.37 -6.13
CA ARG A 42 12.21 -0.65 -4.87
C ARG A 42 11.94 0.84 -5.06
N LEU A 43 11.15 1.38 -4.15
CA LEU A 43 10.98 2.81 -3.91
C LEU A 43 11.66 3.17 -2.59
N LYS A 44 12.36 4.29 -2.55
CA LYS A 44 12.86 4.90 -1.31
C LYS A 44 11.96 6.07 -0.93
N ILE A 45 11.52 6.08 0.32
CA ILE A 45 10.56 7.05 0.86
C ILE A 45 11.27 8.04 1.78
N SER A 46 11.02 9.33 1.55
CA SER A 46 11.49 10.43 2.39
C SER A 46 10.30 11.15 3.05
N PRO A 47 10.42 11.61 4.32
CA PRO A 47 11.62 11.61 5.17
C PRO A 47 11.84 10.36 6.03
N GLN A 48 10.94 9.36 5.99
CA GLN A 48 10.95 8.25 6.96
C GLN A 48 12.02 7.17 6.68
N ALA A 49 12.84 7.32 5.64
CA ALA A 49 13.89 6.39 5.23
C ALA A 49 13.39 4.92 5.07
N VAL A 50 12.13 4.75 4.68
CA VAL A 50 11.54 3.43 4.42
C VAL A 50 11.72 3.06 2.97
N SER A 51 11.99 1.79 2.69
CA SER A 51 11.93 1.24 1.33
C SER A 51 10.66 0.41 1.14
N VAL A 52 10.05 0.52 -0.03
CA VAL A 52 8.88 -0.27 -0.45
C VAL A 52 9.28 -1.11 -1.65
N SER A 53 9.22 -2.45 -1.52
CA SER A 53 9.41 -3.37 -2.63
C SER A 53 8.20 -3.36 -3.58
N LYS A 54 8.47 -3.65 -4.85
CA LYS A 54 7.42 -3.86 -5.86
C LYS A 54 6.55 -5.06 -5.51
N SER A 55 7.15 -6.13 -5.00
CA SER A 55 6.44 -7.33 -4.53
C SER A 55 5.44 -7.02 -3.42
N ALA A 56 5.75 -6.09 -2.49
CA ALA A 56 4.82 -5.70 -1.45
C ALA A 56 3.58 -4.97 -1.98
N ILE A 57 3.73 -4.16 -3.04
CA ILE A 57 2.59 -3.54 -3.73
C ILE A 57 1.71 -4.63 -4.36
N GLU A 58 2.33 -5.58 -5.05
CA GLU A 58 1.63 -6.68 -5.69
C GLU A 58 0.88 -7.57 -4.70
N ALA A 59 1.52 -7.90 -3.59
CA ALA A 59 0.94 -8.69 -2.51
C ALA A 59 -0.22 -7.99 -1.82
N THR A 60 -0.15 -6.65 -1.69
CA THR A 60 -1.25 -5.83 -1.19
C THR A 60 -2.47 -5.93 -2.11
N ILE A 61 -2.28 -5.78 -3.43
CA ILE A 61 -3.36 -5.91 -4.42
C ILE A 61 -3.91 -7.34 -4.41
N HIS A 62 -3.02 -8.34 -4.37
CA HIS A 62 -3.41 -9.74 -4.36
C HIS A 62 -4.25 -10.08 -3.12
N TYR A 63 -3.84 -9.65 -1.93
CA TYR A 63 -4.57 -9.88 -0.69
C TYR A 63 -5.98 -9.30 -0.77
N LEU A 64 -6.11 -8.03 -1.17
CA LEU A 64 -7.41 -7.37 -1.25
C LEU A 64 -8.33 -8.09 -2.25
N ARG A 65 -7.79 -8.55 -3.38
CA ARG A 65 -8.57 -9.29 -4.38
C ARG A 65 -8.96 -10.68 -3.90
N SER A 66 -8.05 -11.45 -3.33
CA SER A 66 -8.31 -12.83 -2.92
C SER A 66 -9.29 -12.93 -1.76
N HIS A 67 -9.36 -11.89 -0.93
CA HIS A 67 -10.30 -11.78 0.18
C HIS A 67 -11.55 -10.95 -0.16
N GLN A 68 -11.74 -10.59 -1.44
CA GLN A 68 -12.92 -9.87 -1.93
C GLN A 68 -13.17 -8.56 -1.18
N HIS A 69 -12.10 -7.83 -0.87
CA HIS A 69 -12.19 -6.52 -0.24
C HIS A 69 -12.52 -5.44 -1.27
N ASP A 70 -13.81 -5.18 -1.42
CA ASP A 70 -14.37 -4.09 -2.22
C ASP A 70 -15.00 -3.02 -1.31
N MET A 71 -15.71 -2.06 -1.91
CA MET A 71 -16.33 -0.95 -1.19
C MET A 71 -17.38 -1.41 -0.16
N ASP A 72 -18.05 -2.53 -0.43
CA ASP A 72 -19.09 -3.09 0.42
C ASP A 72 -18.50 -3.97 1.53
N SER A 73 -17.26 -4.47 1.35
CA SER A 73 -16.50 -5.28 2.30
C SER A 73 -15.07 -4.73 2.54
N PRO A 74 -14.92 -3.52 3.13
CA PRO A 74 -13.61 -2.88 3.26
C PRO A 74 -12.71 -3.60 4.27
N CYS A 75 -11.41 -3.65 3.97
CA CYS A 75 -10.37 -4.21 4.82
C CYS A 75 -9.91 -3.18 5.86
N GLU A 76 -9.95 -3.51 7.15
CA GLU A 76 -9.30 -2.67 8.17
C GLU A 76 -7.76 -2.66 7.96
N ILE A 77 -7.16 -1.48 7.87
CA ILE A 77 -5.72 -1.34 7.59
C ILE A 77 -4.87 -1.84 8.77
N ARG A 78 -5.29 -1.51 10.01
CA ARG A 78 -4.68 -1.91 11.29
C ARG A 78 -3.15 -2.01 11.24
N SER A 79 -2.50 -0.94 10.76
CA SER A 79 -1.04 -0.90 10.60
C SER A 79 -0.32 -0.66 11.93
N SER A 80 0.37 -1.67 12.45
CA SER A 80 1.17 -1.59 13.69
C SER A 80 2.65 -1.87 13.43
N ASN A 81 3.57 -1.33 14.24
CA ASN A 81 4.98 -1.76 14.17
C ASN A 81 5.16 -3.16 14.77
N ASP A 82 4.42 -3.45 15.83
CA ASP A 82 4.34 -4.77 16.43
C ASP A 82 3.49 -5.70 15.54
N LYS A 83 4.07 -6.85 15.18
CA LYS A 83 3.43 -7.83 14.29
C LYS A 83 2.19 -8.46 14.93
N THR A 84 2.17 -8.64 16.26
CA THR A 84 1.07 -9.31 16.96
C THR A 84 -0.21 -8.49 16.96
N THR A 85 -0.07 -7.16 16.80
CA THR A 85 -1.19 -6.21 16.76
C THR A 85 -1.53 -5.72 15.35
N ALA A 86 -0.74 -6.10 14.34
CA ALA A 86 -0.94 -5.70 12.95
C ALA A 86 -2.07 -6.52 12.27
N GLY A 87 -2.85 -5.85 11.42
CA GLY A 87 -3.86 -6.52 10.60
C GLY A 87 -3.24 -7.40 9.49
N PRO A 88 -4.00 -8.37 8.95
CA PRO A 88 -3.50 -9.30 7.94
C PRO A 88 -2.89 -8.61 6.71
N LEU A 89 -3.55 -7.57 6.19
CA LEU A 89 -3.05 -6.78 5.06
C LEU A 89 -1.66 -6.17 5.35
N CYS A 90 -1.47 -5.66 6.57
CA CYS A 90 -0.18 -5.12 7.00
C CYS A 90 0.89 -6.22 7.12
N CYS A 91 0.52 -7.42 7.53
CA CYS A 91 1.43 -8.56 7.64
C CYS A 91 1.85 -9.06 6.25
N THR A 92 0.90 -9.26 5.33
CA THR A 92 1.17 -9.70 3.95
C THR A 92 2.12 -8.73 3.23
N ALA A 93 1.85 -7.43 3.28
CA ALA A 93 2.74 -6.45 2.66
C ALA A 93 4.14 -6.41 3.31
N ARG A 94 4.21 -6.65 4.63
CA ARG A 94 5.47 -6.64 5.39
C ARG A 94 6.36 -7.83 5.04
N GLU A 95 5.77 -9.02 4.90
CA GLU A 95 6.49 -10.24 4.53
C GLU A 95 7.21 -10.04 3.19
N GLU A 96 6.50 -9.48 2.22
CA GLU A 96 7.02 -9.17 0.89
C GLU A 96 7.93 -7.93 0.85
N ASN A 97 8.06 -7.22 1.97
CA ASN A 97 8.96 -6.09 2.15
C ASN A 97 10.06 -6.39 3.18
N TYR A 98 10.54 -7.64 3.22
CA TYR A 98 11.67 -8.07 4.05
C TYR A 98 11.47 -7.78 5.55
N GLY A 99 10.24 -7.92 6.04
CA GLY A 99 9.92 -7.71 7.46
C GLY A 99 9.67 -6.26 7.85
N VAL A 100 9.84 -5.29 6.94
CA VAL A 100 9.64 -3.86 7.20
C VAL A 100 8.22 -3.43 6.85
N ARG A 101 7.53 -2.79 7.79
CA ARG A 101 6.17 -2.27 7.60
C ARG A 101 6.13 -1.19 6.51
N CYS A 102 5.33 -1.42 5.46
CA CYS A 102 5.22 -0.50 4.31
C CYS A 102 3.78 -0.15 3.89
N ILE A 103 2.74 -0.78 4.46
CA ILE A 103 1.35 -0.63 3.98
C ILE A 103 0.86 0.82 3.96
N ASN A 104 1.29 1.64 4.92
CA ASN A 104 0.95 3.07 4.99
C ASN A 104 1.50 3.91 3.82
N TYR A 105 2.48 3.39 3.07
CA TYR A 105 3.02 4.04 1.88
C TYR A 105 2.43 3.46 0.61
N ILE A 106 2.09 2.16 0.62
CA ILE A 106 1.49 1.46 -0.53
C ILE A 106 0.07 2.00 -0.80
N LEU A 107 -0.78 2.10 0.23
CA LEU A 107 -2.19 2.45 0.03
C LEU A 107 -2.40 3.82 -0.64
N PRO A 108 -1.71 4.91 -0.23
CA PRO A 108 -1.82 6.19 -0.92
C PRO A 108 -1.32 6.16 -2.38
N ILE A 109 -0.33 5.31 -2.68
CA ILE A 109 0.15 5.09 -4.06
C ILE A 109 -0.94 4.43 -4.88
N LEU A 110 -1.59 3.38 -4.35
CA LEU A 110 -2.71 2.70 -5.01
C LEU A 110 -3.92 3.62 -5.18
N GLN A 111 -4.25 4.43 -4.17
CA GLN A 111 -5.35 5.38 -4.21
C GLN A 111 -5.16 6.43 -5.31
N LYS A 112 -3.95 7.00 -5.42
CA LYS A 112 -3.64 7.97 -6.47
C LYS A 112 -3.75 7.40 -7.88
N ASN A 113 -3.57 6.09 -8.02
CA ASN A 113 -3.71 5.36 -9.28
C ASN A 113 -5.12 4.81 -9.51
N ALA A 114 -6.11 5.22 -8.70
CA ALA A 114 -7.49 4.72 -8.77
C ALA A 114 -7.60 3.18 -8.67
N ILE A 115 -6.66 2.54 -7.96
CA ILE A 115 -6.70 1.10 -7.69
C ILE A 115 -7.38 0.79 -6.36
N ALA A 116 -7.22 1.64 -5.35
CA ALA A 116 -7.77 1.40 -4.02
C ALA A 116 -8.51 2.62 -3.46
N GLY A 117 -9.61 2.38 -2.77
CA GLY A 117 -10.27 3.35 -1.90
C GLY A 117 -9.67 3.31 -0.49
N ILE A 118 -9.76 4.43 0.21
CA ILE A 118 -9.31 4.56 1.60
C ILE A 118 -10.37 5.35 2.37
N ASN A 119 -10.85 4.80 3.48
CA ASN A 119 -11.50 5.56 4.53
C ASN A 119 -10.44 5.94 5.58
N PRO A 120 -10.09 7.23 5.72
CA PRO A 120 -9.02 7.66 6.60
C PRO A 120 -9.44 7.78 8.07
N VAL A 121 -10.75 7.69 8.37
CA VAL A 121 -11.32 7.79 9.72
C VAL A 121 -11.08 6.48 10.47
N ARG A 122 -10.70 6.56 11.75
CA ARG A 122 -10.39 5.37 12.56
C ARG A 122 -11.68 4.61 12.97
N PRO A 123 -11.70 3.25 12.89
CA PRO A 123 -10.65 2.39 12.34
C PRO A 123 -10.54 2.57 10.82
N ASN A 124 -9.33 2.88 10.34
CA ASN A 124 -9.13 3.21 8.94
C ASN A 124 -9.19 1.94 8.09
N SER A 125 -9.79 2.07 6.92
CA SER A 125 -10.05 0.93 6.05
C SER A 125 -9.66 1.23 4.60
N THR A 126 -9.43 0.18 3.85
CA THR A 126 -9.11 0.25 2.43
C THR A 126 -9.81 -0.86 1.70
N TRP A 127 -10.12 -0.61 0.45
CA TRP A 127 -10.71 -1.59 -0.44
C TRP A 127 -10.17 -1.34 -1.82
N LEU A 128 -10.44 -2.30 -2.67
CA LEU A 128 -9.91 -2.34 -4.01
C LEU A 128 -11.09 -1.74 -4.87
N LEU A 129 -10.80 -0.83 -5.79
CA LEU A 129 -11.83 -0.20 -6.64
C LEU A 129 -12.19 -1.15 -7.80
N LYS A 130 -13.48 -1.23 -8.18
CA LYS A 130 -14.03 -2.22 -9.12
C LYS A 130 -13.07 -2.54 -10.28
N TRP A 131 -12.75 -3.82 -10.42
CA TRP A 131 -11.89 -4.42 -11.45
C TRP A 131 -12.68 -5.18 -12.51
#